data_AF-A0A3D9AUF8-F1
#
_entry.id   AF-A0A3D9AUF8-F1
#
_cell.length_a   1.000
_cell.length_b   1.000
_cell.length_c   1.000
_cell.angle_alpha   90.00
_cell.angle_beta   90.00
_cell.angle_gamma   90.00
#
_symmetry.space_group_name_H-M   'P 1'
#
loop_
_entity.id
_entity.type
_entity.pdbx_description
1 polymer ?
#
loop_
_entity_poly.entity_id
_entity_poly.type
_entity_poly.pdbx_seq_one_letter_code
_entity_poly.pdbx_strand_id
1 'polypeptide(L)'
;MKTITISGIFTESVNNLVIIDLFSLNSQNNSYDVRKIFENDFVFTVNDLMPNSKYVLDVTGFTFGKFKINVTGDIPEVIEESFKKTKFSPGYTITTTS
;
A
#
# COMPACT_ATOMS: atom_id res chain seq x y z
N MET A 1 11.22 -14.44 6.84
CA MET A 1 10.26 -13.31 6.88
C MET A 1 10.41 -12.55 5.58
N LYS A 2 9.31 -11.99 5.07
CA LYS A 2 9.24 -11.28 3.80
C LYS A 2 9.02 -9.79 4.04
N THR A 3 9.49 -8.99 3.11
CA THR A 3 9.49 -7.54 3.19
C THR A 3 8.86 -6.95 1.94
N ILE A 4 7.96 -5.99 2.12
CA ILE A 4 7.47 -5.15 1.03
C ILE A 4 7.71 -3.68 1.35
N THR A 5 7.87 -2.88 0.31
CA THR A 5 7.97 -1.42 0.42
C THR A 5 6.83 -0.80 -0.35
N ILE A 6 6.05 0.04 0.34
CA ILE A 6 4.95 0.83 -0.21
C ILE A 6 5.43 2.28 -0.24
N SER A 7 5.34 2.91 -1.41
CA SER A 7 5.73 4.31 -1.58
C SER A 7 4.64 5.09 -2.28
N GLY A 8 4.51 6.35 -1.91
CA GLY A 8 3.53 7.27 -2.46
C GLY A 8 4.17 8.62 -2.77
N ILE A 9 3.90 9.14 -3.95
CA ILE A 9 4.40 10.44 -4.41
C ILE A 9 3.22 11.30 -4.83
N PHE A 10 3.12 12.49 -4.24
CA PHE A 10 2.21 13.54 -4.65
C PHE A 10 2.96 14.52 -5.55
N THR A 11 2.37 14.83 -6.70
CA THR A 11 2.90 15.90 -7.57
C THR A 11 1.80 16.92 -7.81
N GLU A 12 2.17 18.20 -7.89
CA GLU A 12 1.25 19.29 -8.23
C GLU A 12 0.11 19.49 -7.20
N SER A 13 0.33 19.15 -5.92
CA SER A 13 -0.71 19.16 -4.87
C SER A 13 -0.21 19.80 -3.58
N VAL A 14 -1.08 20.59 -2.93
CA VAL A 14 -0.90 21.11 -1.56
C VAL A 14 -1.95 20.55 -0.58
N ASN A 15 -2.93 19.80 -1.08
CA ASN A 15 -3.99 19.19 -0.29
C ASN A 15 -4.14 17.74 -0.73
N ASN A 16 -3.62 16.81 0.06
CA ASN A 16 -3.72 15.40 -0.24
C ASN A 16 -3.71 14.59 1.05
N LEU A 17 -4.39 13.44 0.99
CA LEU A 17 -4.44 12.50 2.08
C LEU A 17 -4.46 11.10 1.48
N VAL A 18 -3.63 10.22 2.03
CA VAL A 18 -3.65 8.79 1.73
C VAL A 18 -3.64 8.02 3.03
N ILE A 19 -4.48 7.01 3.09
CA ILE A 19 -4.55 6.00 4.13
C ILE A 19 -4.18 4.67 3.48
N ILE A 20 -3.23 3.98 4.11
CA ILE A 20 -2.78 2.64 3.73
C ILE A 20 -3.23 1.69 4.84
N ASP A 21 -4.04 0.71 4.47
CA ASP A 21 -4.44 -0.41 5.33
C ASP A 21 -3.92 -1.71 4.70
N LEU A 22 -3.12 -2.48 5.45
CA LEU A 22 -2.56 -3.76 4.99
C LEU A 22 -2.90 -4.86 6.00
N PHE A 23 -3.66 -5.87 5.58
CA PHE A 23 -4.11 -6.92 6.47
C PHE A 23 -4.07 -8.32 5.85
N SER A 24 -3.90 -9.35 6.67
CA SER A 24 -3.87 -10.75 6.22
C SER A 24 -5.28 -11.30 5.98
N LEU A 25 -5.50 -12.00 4.85
CA LEU A 25 -6.81 -12.61 4.51
C LEU A 25 -7.18 -13.82 5.39
N ASN A 26 -6.18 -14.59 5.85
CA ASN A 26 -6.39 -15.85 6.55
C ASN A 26 -5.68 -15.83 7.91
N SER A 27 -6.15 -15.00 8.85
CA SER A 27 -5.57 -14.92 10.19
C SER A 27 -6.17 -15.97 11.13
N GLN A 28 -6.00 -17.26 10.85
CA GLN A 28 -6.35 -18.26 11.87
C GLN A 28 -5.32 -18.32 13.01
N ASN A 29 -4.06 -17.93 12.77
CA ASN A 29 -2.99 -18.02 13.77
C ASN A 29 -2.14 -16.75 13.98
N ASN A 30 -2.18 -15.75 13.07
CA ASN A 30 -1.47 -14.47 13.22
C ASN A 30 -2.20 -13.40 12.40
N SER A 31 -3.00 -12.55 13.04
CA SER A 31 -3.59 -11.37 12.41
C SER A 31 -2.51 -10.35 12.16
N TYR A 32 -2.18 -10.13 10.89
CA TYR A 32 -1.38 -8.98 10.48
C TYR A 32 -2.34 -7.88 10.07
N ASP A 33 -2.21 -6.70 10.68
CA ASP A 33 -2.99 -5.52 10.34
C ASP A 33 -2.13 -4.27 10.63
N VAL A 34 -1.92 -3.45 9.60
CA VAL A 34 -1.21 -2.18 9.72
C VAL A 34 -1.99 -1.10 9.00
N ARG A 35 -2.22 -0.01 9.74
CA ARG A 35 -2.76 1.23 9.22
C ARG A 35 -1.75 2.37 9.29
N LYS A 36 -1.62 3.14 8.21
CA LYS A 36 -0.82 4.37 8.15
C LYS A 36 -1.56 5.48 7.41
N ILE A 37 -1.31 6.72 7.80
CA ILE A 37 -1.91 7.92 7.23
C ILE A 37 -0.78 8.85 6.80
N PHE A 38 -0.87 9.39 5.59
CA PHE A 38 0.13 10.25 4.99
C PHE A 38 -0.51 11.48 4.33
N GLU A 39 0.08 12.64 4.58
CA GLU A 39 -0.28 13.93 3.96
C GLU A 39 0.83 14.46 3.05
N ASN A 40 1.93 13.71 2.90
CA ASN A 40 3.09 14.06 2.08
C ASN A 40 3.65 12.78 1.46
N ASP A 41 4.62 12.93 0.57
CA ASP A 41 5.38 11.83 -0.01
C ASP A 41 5.90 10.89 1.09
N PHE A 42 5.86 9.59 0.82
CA PHE A 42 6.24 8.60 1.81
C PHE A 42 6.88 7.37 1.18
N VAL A 43 7.72 6.74 2.01
CA VAL A 43 8.21 5.38 1.80
C VAL A 43 8.00 4.65 3.12
N PHE A 44 7.27 3.54 3.06
CA PHE A 44 6.90 2.75 4.20
C PHE A 44 7.24 1.28 3.92
N THR A 45 8.10 0.72 4.76
CA THR A 45 8.50 -0.68 4.65
C THR A 45 7.75 -1.50 5.69
N VAL A 46 7.16 -2.59 5.20
CA VAL A 46 6.53 -3.62 6.00
C VAL A 46 7.45 -4.81 6.01
N ASN A 47 8.02 -5.07 7.18
CA ASN A 47 8.80 -6.27 7.45
C ASN A 47 7.87 -7.31 8.08
N ASP A 48 8.35 -8.54 8.25
CA ASP A 48 7.69 -9.56 9.09
C ASP A 48 6.51 -10.28 8.42
N LEU A 49 6.36 -10.17 7.09
CA LEU A 49 5.33 -10.92 6.38
C LEU A 49 5.70 -12.41 6.28
N MET A 50 4.68 -13.26 6.33
CA MET A 50 4.82 -14.70 6.17
C MET A 50 5.05 -15.03 4.69
N PRO A 51 5.97 -15.95 4.34
CA PRO A 51 6.15 -16.38 2.95
C PRO A 51 4.90 -17.08 2.39
N ASN A 52 4.73 -17.05 1.07
CA ASN A 52 3.59 -17.64 0.36
C ASN A 52 2.20 -17.29 0.93
N SER A 53 2.06 -16.13 1.57
CA SER A 53 0.83 -15.71 2.24
C SER A 53 0.15 -14.57 1.49
N LYS A 54 -1.18 -14.49 1.65
CA LYS A 54 -2.02 -13.47 1.00
C LYS A 54 -2.40 -12.36 1.97
N TYR A 55 -2.23 -11.13 1.49
CA TYR A 55 -2.56 -9.89 2.17
C TYR A 55 -3.44 -9.04 1.26
N VAL A 56 -4.25 -8.17 1.86
CA VAL A 56 -5.02 -7.13 1.18
C VAL A 56 -4.40 -5.79 1.53
N LEU A 57 -4.13 -5.00 0.50
CA LEU A 57 -3.70 -3.62 0.59
C LEU A 57 -4.84 -2.72 0.11
N ASP A 58 -5.47 -2.00 1.03
CA ASP A 58 -6.43 -0.96 0.72
C ASP A 58 -5.76 0.41 0.77
N VAL A 59 -6.00 1.22 -0.27
CA VAL A 59 -5.39 2.54 -0.44
C VAL A 59 -6.50 3.55 -0.63
N THR A 60 -6.87 4.24 0.44
CA THR A 60 -7.97 5.21 0.40
C THR A 60 -7.42 6.62 0.50
N GLY A 61 -7.92 7.55 -0.32
CA GLY A 61 -7.43 8.91 -0.25
C GLY A 61 -8.06 9.87 -1.25
N PHE A 62 -7.43 11.04 -1.33
CA PHE A 62 -7.73 12.03 -2.34
C PHE A 62 -6.50 12.85 -2.71
N THR A 63 -6.48 13.37 -3.93
CA THR A 63 -5.47 14.32 -4.40
C THR A 63 -6.10 15.40 -5.26
N PHE A 64 -5.68 16.65 -5.09
CA PHE A 64 -6.01 17.77 -5.98
C PHE A 64 -5.00 17.94 -7.13
N GLY A 65 -3.87 17.21 -7.07
CA GLY A 65 -2.85 17.12 -8.12
C GLY A 65 -2.85 15.73 -8.75
N LYS A 66 -1.69 15.06 -8.71
CA LYS A 66 -1.55 13.63 -9.00
C LYS A 66 -0.98 12.91 -7.79
N PHE A 67 -1.37 11.65 -7.62
CA PHE A 67 -0.81 10.73 -6.64
C PHE A 67 -0.40 9.45 -7.38
N LYS A 68 0.84 9.01 -7.20
CA LYS A 68 1.33 7.72 -7.69
C LYS A 68 1.66 6.84 -6.48
N ILE A 69 1.15 5.61 -6.49
CA ILE A 69 1.55 4.57 -5.53
C ILE A 69 2.42 3.53 -6.24
N ASN A 70 3.41 3.02 -5.53
CA ASN A 70 4.25 1.92 -5.96
C ASN A 70 4.49 0.93 -4.80
N VAL A 71 4.28 -0.36 -5.05
CA VAL A 71 4.51 -1.44 -4.09
C VAL A 71 5.51 -2.44 -4.68
N THR A 72 6.62 -2.65 -3.98
CA THR A 72 7.72 -3.52 -4.39
C THR A 72 8.17 -4.42 -3.24
N GLY A 73 9.12 -5.32 -3.51
CA GLY A 73 9.74 -6.18 -2.51
C GLY A 73 9.54 -7.66 -2.81
N ASP A 74 9.32 -8.46 -1.78
CA ASP A 74 9.13 -9.90 -1.85
C ASP A 74 7.74 -10.31 -2.37
N ILE A 75 7.35 -9.79 -3.54
CA ILE A 75 6.08 -10.04 -4.23
C ILE A 75 6.37 -10.37 -5.71
N PRO A 76 5.51 -11.15 -6.38
CA PRO A 76 5.80 -11.61 -7.75
C PRO A 76 5.75 -10.48 -8.78
N GLU A 77 4.90 -9.48 -8.56
CA GLU A 77 4.70 -8.36 -9.48
C GLU A 77 4.65 -7.05 -8.70
N VAL A 78 5.24 -6.02 -9.30
CA VAL A 78 5.17 -4.65 -8.78
C VAL A 78 3.77 -4.10 -9.02
N ILE A 79 3.21 -3.43 -8.01
CA ILE A 79 1.94 -2.71 -8.15
C ILE A 79 2.27 -1.23 -8.36
N GLU A 80 1.87 -0.68 -9.50
CA GLU A 80 1.96 0.75 -9.79
C GLU A 80 0.61 1.29 -10.23
N GLU A 81 0.12 2.35 -9.57
CA GLU A 81 -1.11 3.02 -9.97
C GLU A 81 -1.01 4.53 -9.78
N SER A 82 -1.79 5.28 -10.56
CA SER A 82 -1.80 6.74 -10.53
C SER A 82 -3.22 7.29 -10.53
N PHE A 83 -3.45 8.28 -9.68
CA PHE A 83 -4.71 8.99 -9.52
C PHE A 83 -4.48 10.47 -9.80
N LYS A 84 -5.47 11.16 -10.38
CA LYS A 84 -5.35 12.59 -10.71
C LYS A 84 -6.65 13.30 -10.40
N LYS A 85 -6.56 14.38 -9.61
CA LYS A 85 -7.69 15.28 -9.28
C LYS A 85 -8.95 14.51 -8.86
N THR A 86 -8.78 13.51 -8.00
CA THR A 86 -9.85 12.59 -7.64
C THR A 86 -9.72 12.08 -6.21
N LYS A 87 -10.83 11.60 -5.67
CA LYS A 87 -10.86 10.65 -4.56
C LYS A 87 -10.60 9.25 -5.13
N PHE A 88 -9.98 8.38 -4.35
CA PHE A 88 -9.65 7.01 -4.76
C PHE A 88 -9.74 6.06 -3.57
N SER A 89 -10.04 4.79 -3.88
CA SER A 89 -10.05 3.70 -2.90
C SER A 89 -9.81 2.34 -3.57
N PRO A 90 -8.75 2.16 -4.38
CA PRO A 90 -8.41 0.83 -4.89
C PRO A 90 -8.06 -0.12 -3.74
N GLY A 91 -8.29 -1.41 -3.97
CA GLY A 91 -7.83 -2.50 -3.13
C GLY A 91 -7.03 -3.50 -3.98
N TYR A 92 -5.92 -3.99 -3.42
CA TYR A 92 -5.03 -4.93 -4.09
C TYR A 92 -4.85 -6.20 -3.25
N THR A 93 -4.76 -7.34 -3.91
CA THR A 93 -4.31 -8.58 -3.26
C THR A 93 -2.81 -8.75 -3.49
N ILE A 94 -2.05 -8.85 -2.40
CA ILE A 94 -0.62 -9.09 -2.42
C ILE A 94 -0.36 -10.54 -2.01
N THR A 95 0.43 -11.26 -2.79
CA THR A 95 0.95 -12.58 -2.39
C THR A 95 2.45 -12.48 -2.24
N THR A 96 2.97 -12.76 -1.05
CA THR A 96 4.42 -12.77 -0.83
C THR A 96 5.07 -13.98 -1.51
N THR A 97 6.31 -13.83 -1.97
CA THR A 97 7.11 -14.93 -2.51
C THR A 97 7.44 -16.00 -1.45
N SER A 98 8.01 -17.13 -1.88
CA SER A 98 8.52 -18.22 -1.03
C SER A 98 9.73 -17.82 -0.22
#